data_AF-A0A8S9K217-F1
#
_entry.id   AF-A0A8S9K217-F1
#
_cell.length_a   1.000
_cell.length_b   1.000
_cell.length_c   1.000
_cell.angle_alpha   90.00
_cell.angle_beta   90.00
_cell.angle_gamma   90.00
#
_symmetry.space_group_name_H-M   'P 1'
#
loop_
_entity.id
_entity.type
_entity.pdbx_description
1 polymer ?
#
loop_
_entity_poly.entity_id
_entity_poly.type
_entity_poly.pdbx_seq_one_letter_code
_entity_poly.pdbx_strand_id
1 'polypeptide(L)'
;MRNSPKLYVAFLIMVLLFGPSHELPPFWLETTVTMTNNLGGPLLTVHCKSKDNDLGVHMVAANTDYHFIFQSNLWKSTLFFCSFQWNNQVKQFDIFDALRDQDECYKCNWTIKPDGLCKLDKKGKCFPWK
;
A
#
# COMPACT_ATOMS: atom_id res chain seq x y z
N MET A 1 45.63 -24.01 -25.88
CA MET A 1 45.09 -22.81 -25.20
C MET A 1 44.39 -23.28 -23.94
N ARG A 2 44.99 -23.07 -22.77
CA ARG A 2 44.58 -23.69 -21.50
C ARG A 2 43.73 -22.69 -20.72
N ASN A 3 42.41 -22.90 -20.68
CA ASN A 3 41.50 -22.17 -19.81
C ASN A 3 41.94 -22.40 -18.35
N SER A 4 42.37 -21.32 -17.69
CA SER A 4 42.79 -21.33 -16.30
C SER A 4 41.57 -21.12 -15.41
N PRO A 5 41.10 -22.12 -14.63
CA PRO A 5 39.98 -21.95 -13.70
C PRO A 5 40.28 -20.92 -12.60
N LYS A 6 41.55 -20.53 -12.43
CA LYS A 6 42.00 -19.52 -11.47
C LYS A 6 41.40 -18.15 -11.74
N LEU A 7 41.09 -17.82 -13.00
CA LEU A 7 40.48 -16.54 -13.36
C LEU A 7 39.02 -16.46 -12.88
N TYR A 8 38.26 -17.55 -13.04
CA TYR A 8 36.86 -17.64 -12.58
C TYR A 8 36.78 -17.66 -11.05
N VAL A 9 37.69 -18.37 -10.38
CA VAL A 9 37.76 -18.40 -8.90
C VAL A 9 38.13 -17.01 -8.36
N ALA A 10 39.08 -16.30 -8.97
CA ALA A 10 39.42 -14.94 -8.58
C ALA A 10 38.26 -13.95 -8.83
N PHE A 11 37.52 -14.10 -9.93
CA PHE A 11 36.34 -13.29 -10.22
C PHE A 11 35.23 -13.51 -9.18
N LEU A 12 34.97 -14.77 -8.78
CA LEU A 12 34.02 -15.11 -7.70
C LEU A 12 34.44 -14.49 -6.35
N ILE A 13 35.72 -14.52 -6.01
CA ILE A 13 36.24 -13.94 -4.77
C ILE A 13 36.14 -12.40 -4.78
N MET A 14 36.39 -11.75 -5.92
CA MET A 14 36.23 -10.30 -6.06
C MET A 14 34.76 -9.87 -5.96
N VAL A 15 33.81 -10.68 -6.44
CA VAL A 15 32.37 -10.41 -6.26
C VAL A 15 31.92 -10.61 -4.80
N LEU A 16 32.60 -11.46 -4.03
CA LEU A 16 32.31 -11.64 -2.59
C LEU A 16 32.97 -10.56 -1.72
N LEU A 17 34.16 -10.06 -2.10
CA LEU A 17 34.91 -9.04 -1.35
C LEU A 17 34.54 -7.60 -1.74
N PHE A 18 34.16 -7.39 -3.00
CA PHE A 18 33.66 -6.14 -3.55
C PHE A 18 32.29 -6.38 -4.18
N GLY A 19 31.42 -7.10 -3.46
CA GLY A 19 30.01 -7.14 -3.80
C GLY A 19 29.56 -5.70 -4.02
N PRO A 20 28.86 -5.40 -5.12
CA PRO A 20 28.48 -4.03 -5.40
C PRO A 20 27.78 -3.47 -4.16
N SER A 21 28.36 -2.46 -3.53
CA SER A 21 27.69 -1.61 -2.55
C SER A 21 26.64 -0.72 -3.23
N HIS A 22 26.04 -1.21 -4.30
CA HIS A 22 24.83 -0.68 -4.85
C HIS A 22 23.75 -1.15 -3.90
N GLU A 23 23.31 -0.24 -3.03
CA GLU A 23 21.96 -0.29 -2.50
C GLU A 23 21.05 -0.46 -3.70
N LEU A 24 20.68 -1.71 -4.01
CA LEU A 24 19.64 -1.98 -4.98
C LEU A 24 18.46 -1.13 -4.51
N PRO A 25 17.85 -0.31 -5.38
CA PRO A 25 16.63 0.39 -5.00
C PRO A 25 15.73 -0.68 -4.38
N PRO A 26 15.16 -0.41 -3.18
CA PRO A 26 14.49 -1.45 -2.42
C PRO A 26 13.57 -2.20 -3.37
N PHE A 27 13.70 -3.54 -3.39
CA PHE A 27 12.87 -4.41 -4.22
C PHE A 27 11.37 -4.13 -4.03
N TRP A 28 11.04 -3.45 -2.95
CA TRP A 28 9.72 -3.05 -2.52
C TRP A 28 9.49 -1.57 -2.75
N LEU A 29 8.36 -1.26 -3.36
CA LEU A 29 7.97 0.10 -3.63
C LEU A 29 7.07 0.60 -2.49
N GLU A 30 7.52 1.65 -1.80
CA GLU A 30 6.80 2.23 -0.67
C GLU A 30 5.49 2.86 -1.14
N THR A 31 4.38 2.41 -0.56
CA THR A 31 3.03 2.86 -0.87
C THR A 31 2.36 3.39 0.38
N THR A 32 1.78 4.58 0.28
CA THR A 32 0.98 5.22 1.33
C THR A 32 -0.49 5.18 0.94
N VAL A 33 -1.33 4.69 1.85
CA VAL A 33 -2.80 4.75 1.70
C VAL A 33 -3.33 5.71 2.75
N THR A 34 -4.06 6.73 2.30
CA THR A 34 -4.64 7.77 3.16
C THR A 34 -6.15 7.76 2.99
N MET A 35 -6.90 7.76 4.09
CA MET A 35 -8.36 7.76 4.12
C MET A 35 -8.85 8.97 4.91
N THR A 36 -9.40 9.95 4.21
CA THR A 36 -9.98 11.16 4.82
C THR A 36 -11.46 10.95 5.13
N ASN A 37 -11.87 11.24 6.36
CA ASN A 37 -13.28 11.21 6.77
C ASN A 37 -14.01 12.46 6.25
N ASN A 38 -14.86 12.29 5.24
CA ASN A 38 -15.73 13.33 4.68
C ASN A 38 -17.20 12.94 4.80
N LEU A 39 -17.59 12.45 5.98
CA LEU A 39 -18.98 12.11 6.31
C LEU A 39 -19.79 13.31 6.80
N GLY A 40 -19.19 14.49 6.94
CA GLY A 40 -19.88 15.72 7.34
C GLY A 40 -20.24 15.80 8.83
N GLY A 41 -19.48 15.14 9.72
CA GLY A 41 -19.66 15.26 11.17
C GLY A 41 -19.38 14.00 11.99
N PRO A 42 -19.84 12.80 11.57
CA PRO A 42 -19.65 11.59 12.37
C PRO A 42 -18.17 11.22 12.59
N LEU A 43 -17.89 10.65 13.76
CA LEU A 43 -16.63 9.95 14.02
C LEU A 43 -16.62 8.64 13.20
N LEU A 44 -15.57 8.45 12.40
CA LEU A 44 -15.40 7.26 11.58
C LEU A 44 -14.45 6.29 12.28
N THR A 45 -14.90 5.06 12.52
CA THR A 45 -14.03 3.98 12.99
C THR A 45 -13.55 3.18 11.79
N VAL A 46 -12.23 3.07 11.61
CA VAL A 46 -11.56 2.35 10.53
C VAL A 46 -10.83 1.16 11.11
N HIS A 47 -11.01 -0.02 10.52
CA HIS A 47 -10.19 -1.19 10.83
C HIS A 47 -9.70 -1.80 9.53
N CYS A 48 -8.39 -1.77 9.30
CA CYS A 48 -7.77 -2.26 8.08
C CYS A 48 -6.89 -3.46 8.38
N LYS A 49 -6.87 -4.41 7.45
CA LYS A 49 -5.97 -5.57 7.52
C LYS A 49 -5.64 -6.09 6.12
N SER A 50 -4.50 -6.77 6.03
CA SER A 50 -4.14 -7.63 4.91
C SER A 50 -4.27 -9.10 5.32
N LYS A 51 -3.81 -10.01 4.47
CA LYS A 51 -3.69 -11.42 4.82
C LYS A 51 -2.76 -11.64 6.03
N ASP A 52 -1.66 -10.89 6.09
CA ASP A 52 -0.54 -11.17 6.98
C ASP A 52 -0.41 -10.14 8.12
N ASN A 53 -1.11 -9.00 8.03
CA ASN A 53 -0.97 -7.90 8.98
C ASN A 53 -2.32 -7.28 9.34
N ASP A 54 -2.61 -7.15 10.63
CA ASP A 54 -3.76 -6.41 11.15
C ASP A 54 -3.28 -5.05 11.64
N LEU A 55 -3.79 -3.97 11.04
CA LEU A 55 -3.39 -2.60 11.37
C LEU A 55 -4.15 -2.05 12.58
N GLY A 56 -5.11 -2.79 13.11
CA GLY A 56 -5.92 -2.41 14.26
C GLY A 56 -7.03 -1.40 13.93
N VAL A 57 -7.70 -0.96 14.99
CA VAL A 57 -8.85 -0.06 14.93
C VAL A 57 -8.40 1.38 15.21
N HIS A 58 -8.83 2.30 14.34
CA HIS A 58 -8.49 3.73 14.40
C HIS A 58 -9.75 4.58 14.35
N MET A 59 -9.82 5.61 15.18
CA MET A 59 -10.93 6.59 15.18
C MET A 59 -10.50 7.85 14.44
N VAL A 60 -11.27 8.25 13.44
CA VAL A 60 -10.96 9.36 12.52
C VAL A 60 -12.03 10.42 12.65
N ALA A 61 -11.67 11.57 13.21
CA ALA A 61 -12.56 12.71 13.37
C ALA A 61 -12.98 13.29 11.99
N ALA A 62 -14.09 14.01 11.96
CA ALA A 62 -14.56 14.65 10.72
C ALA A 62 -13.47 15.55 10.13
N ASN A 63 -13.28 15.47 8.81
CA ASN A 63 -12.28 16.22 8.03
C ASN A 63 -10.82 15.92 8.39
N THR A 64 -10.55 14.84 9.13
CA THR A 64 -9.19 14.33 9.38
C THR A 64 -8.97 13.02 8.63
N ASP A 65 -7.74 12.53 8.63
CA ASP A 65 -7.37 11.28 7.96
C ASP A 65 -6.73 10.26 8.90
N TYR A 66 -6.83 9.00 8.46
CA TYR A 66 -5.95 7.92 8.90
C TYR A 66 -5.16 7.45 7.69
N HIS A 67 -3.87 7.14 7.90
CA HIS A 67 -3.02 6.61 6.86
C HIS A 67 -2.08 5.54 7.40
N PHE A 68 -1.63 4.68 6.50
CA PHE A 68 -0.58 3.72 6.77
C PHE A 68 0.33 3.57 5.56
N ILE A 69 1.55 3.13 5.83
CA ILE A 69 2.60 2.94 4.82
C ILE A 69 2.96 1.46 4.82
N PHE A 70 3.15 0.91 3.62
CA PHE A 70 3.63 -0.45 3.46
C PHE A 70 4.50 -0.57 2.21
N GLN A 71 5.20 -1.69 2.12
CA GLN A 71 6.03 -2.05 1.01
C GLN A 71 5.27 -3.00 0.08
N SER A 72 4.91 -2.52 -1.10
CA SER A 72 4.21 -3.33 -2.11
C SER A 72 5.18 -4.33 -2.74
N ASN A 73 4.69 -5.56 -2.99
CA ASN A 73 5.49 -6.60 -3.64
C ASN A 73 5.43 -6.52 -5.17
N LEU A 74 6.50 -6.90 -5.86
CA LEU A 74 6.54 -6.86 -7.34
C LEU A 74 5.59 -7.88 -7.99
N TRP A 75 5.11 -8.88 -7.25
CA TRP A 75 4.17 -9.89 -7.75
C TRP A 75 2.70 -9.45 -7.68
N LYS A 76 2.43 -8.17 -7.34
CA LYS A 76 1.08 -7.57 -7.27
C LYS A 76 0.07 -8.40 -6.48
N SER A 77 0.49 -8.97 -5.35
CA SER A 77 -0.38 -9.79 -4.50
C SER A 77 -0.83 -9.09 -3.22
N THR A 78 -0.44 -7.83 -3.02
CA THR A 78 -0.79 -7.07 -1.82
C THR A 78 -2.26 -6.62 -1.87
N LEU A 79 -3.01 -6.92 -0.81
CA LEU A 79 -4.40 -6.53 -0.64
C LEU A 79 -4.61 -6.02 0.79
N PHE A 80 -5.19 -4.83 0.94
CA PHE A 80 -5.70 -4.32 2.20
C PHE A 80 -7.19 -4.08 2.09
N PHE A 81 -7.93 -4.69 3.00
CA PHE A 81 -9.37 -4.54 3.12
C PHE A 81 -9.70 -3.89 4.46
N CYS A 82 -10.61 -2.93 4.41
CA CYS A 82 -10.96 -2.12 5.57
C CYS A 82 -12.46 -2.14 5.83
N SER A 83 -12.83 -2.15 7.11
CA SER A 83 -14.18 -1.80 7.54
C SER A 83 -14.24 -0.35 8.02
N PHE A 84 -15.33 0.31 7.66
CA PHE A 84 -15.65 1.70 7.95
C PHE A 84 -16.96 1.70 8.72
N GLN A 85 -16.94 2.17 9.97
CA GLN A 85 -18.10 2.19 10.85
C GLN A 85 -18.41 3.61 11.32
N TRP A 86 -19.65 4.04 11.12
CA TRP A 86 -20.19 5.31 11.62
C TRP A 86 -21.72 5.19 11.74
N ASN A 87 -22.35 5.91 12.68
CA ASN A 87 -23.81 5.97 12.83
C ASN A 87 -24.53 4.59 12.76
N ASN A 88 -24.00 3.57 13.44
CA ASN A 88 -24.50 2.19 13.43
C ASN A 88 -24.49 1.48 12.06
N GLN A 89 -23.77 2.01 11.07
CA GLN A 89 -23.54 1.37 9.79
C GLN A 89 -22.11 0.84 9.74
N VAL A 90 -21.93 -0.30 9.09
CA VAL A 90 -20.62 -0.87 8.79
C VAL A 90 -20.53 -1.11 7.29
N LYS A 91 -19.51 -0.54 6.67
CA LYS A 91 -19.19 -0.73 5.25
C LYS A 91 -17.82 -1.34 5.11
N GLN A 92 -17.60 -2.12 4.05
CA GLN A 92 -16.32 -2.74 3.76
C GLN A 92 -15.86 -2.36 2.36
N PHE A 93 -14.55 -2.18 2.21
CA PHE A 93 -13.94 -1.90 0.92
C PHE A 93 -12.46 -2.33 0.91
N ASP A 94 -12.03 -2.86 -0.23
CA ASP A 94 -10.62 -3.15 -0.51
C ASP A 94 -9.92 -1.82 -0.81
N ILE A 95 -9.38 -1.18 0.23
CA ILE A 95 -8.79 0.17 0.14
C ILE A 95 -7.54 0.19 -0.73
N PHE A 96 -6.84 -0.95 -0.79
CA PHE A 96 -5.72 -1.15 -1.69
C PHE A 96 -5.79 -2.55 -2.28
N ASP A 97 -5.82 -2.63 -3.60
CA ASP A 97 -5.70 -3.85 -4.37
C ASP A 97 -4.55 -3.65 -5.37
N ALA A 98 -3.48 -4.44 -5.23
CA ALA A 98 -2.30 -4.30 -6.08
C ALA A 98 -2.58 -4.40 -7.59
N LEU A 99 -3.57 -5.20 -8.02
CA LEU A 99 -3.95 -5.31 -9.43
C LEU A 99 -4.62 -4.04 -9.94
N ARG A 100 -5.33 -3.33 -9.06
CA ARG A 100 -6.06 -2.09 -9.36
C ARG A 100 -5.18 -0.86 -9.19
N ASP A 101 -4.32 -0.84 -8.17
CA ASP A 101 -3.76 0.40 -7.61
C ASP A 101 -2.24 0.54 -7.78
N GLN A 102 -1.48 -0.56 -7.83
CA GLN A 102 -0.01 -0.51 -7.73
C GLN A 102 0.67 0.21 -8.91
N ASP A 103 0.07 0.17 -10.11
CA ASP A 103 0.56 0.92 -11.28
C ASP A 103 -0.05 2.33 -11.37
N GLU A 104 -1.08 2.64 -10.57
CA GLU A 104 -1.82 3.90 -10.63
C GLU A 104 -1.36 4.91 -9.56
N CYS A 105 -1.02 4.44 -8.36
CA CYS A 105 -0.66 5.30 -7.24
C CYS A 105 0.39 4.70 -6.30
N TYR A 106 1.34 5.55 -5.88
CA TYR A 106 2.20 5.33 -4.71
C TYR A 106 1.69 6.07 -3.47
N LYS A 107 0.93 7.15 -3.70
CA LYS A 107 0.17 7.87 -2.69
C LYS A 107 -1.31 7.75 -3.03
N CYS A 108 -1.94 6.73 -2.49
CA CYS A 108 -3.32 6.38 -2.76
C CYS A 108 -4.23 7.11 -1.77
N ASN A 109 -4.72 8.27 -2.18
CA ASN A 109 -5.57 9.12 -1.35
C ASN A 109 -7.05 8.80 -1.62
N TRP A 110 -7.78 8.55 -0.54
CA TRP A 110 -9.20 8.23 -0.56
C TRP A 110 -9.99 9.19 0.31
N THR A 111 -11.21 9.50 -0.13
CA THR A 111 -12.19 10.26 0.63
C THR A 111 -13.38 9.36 0.91
N ILE A 112 -13.71 9.19 2.19
CA ILE A 112 -14.84 8.39 2.65
C ILE A 112 -16.07 9.29 2.73
N LYS A 113 -17.11 8.95 1.96
CA LYS A 113 -18.37 9.71 1.87
C LYS A 113 -19.57 8.81 2.22
N PRO A 114 -20.75 9.40 2.49
CA PRO A 114 -21.96 8.62 2.75
C PRO A 114 -22.36 7.69 1.61
N ASP A 115 -22.09 8.08 0.36
CA ASP A 115 -22.47 7.35 -0.87
C ASP A 115 -21.40 6.38 -1.38
N GLY A 116 -20.14 6.55 -0.97
CA GLY A 116 -19.05 5.67 -1.37
C GLY A 116 -17.67 6.19 -0.99
N LEU A 117 -16.63 5.62 -1.60
CA LEU A 117 -15.27 6.15 -1.53
C LEU A 117 -14.89 6.79 -2.86
N CYS A 118 -14.18 7.90 -2.81
CA CYS A 118 -13.59 8.50 -4.00
C CYS A 118 -12.07 8.53 -3.89
N LYS A 119 -11.40 8.10 -4.95
CA LYS A 119 -9.94 8.16 -5.12
C LYS A 119 -9.57 9.57 -5.61
N LEU A 120 -8.66 10.24 -4.91
CA LEU A 120 -8.17 11.57 -5.26
C LEU A 120 -6.98 11.47 -6.22
N ASP A 121 -7.21 10.81 -7.36
CA ASP A 121 -6.26 10.74 -8.47
C ASP A 121 -6.65 11.71 -9.60
N LYS A 122 -5.86 11.76 -10.68
CA LYS A 122 -6.12 12.64 -11.84
C LYS A 122 -7.47 12.36 -12.53
N LYS A 123 -8.02 11.14 -12.38
CA LYS A 123 -9.26 10.70 -13.02
C LYS A 123 -10.47 10.85 -12.10
N GLY A 124 -10.26 11.01 -10.79
CA GLY A 124 -11.33 11.23 -9.80
C GLY A 124 -12.35 10.10 -9.76
N LYS A 125 -11.90 8.87 -9.52
CA LYS A 125 -12.77 7.68 -9.58
C LYS A 125 -13.49 7.44 -8.24
N CYS A 126 -14.82 7.33 -8.27
CA CYS A 126 -15.64 6.98 -7.11
C CYS A 126 -16.19 5.56 -7.19
N PHE A 127 -16.34 4.93 -6.03
CA PHE A 127 -16.79 3.57 -5.84
C PHE A 127 -17.95 3.60 -4.84
N PRO A 128 -19.19 3.39 -5.29
CA PRO A 128 -20.33 3.37 -4.39
C PRO A 128 -20.23 2.20 -3.42
N TRP A 129 -20.80 2.36 -2.23
CA TRP A 129 -20.94 1.25 -1.30
C TRP A 129 -21.78 0.13 -1.93
N LYS A 130 -21.41 -1.12 -1.66
CA LYS A 130 -22.28 -2.28 -1.92
C LYS A 130 -23.34 -2.42 -0.82
#